data_AF-A0A7V6UVM0-F1
#
_entry.id   AF-A0A7V6UVM0-F1
#
_cell.length_a   1.000
_cell.length_b   1.000
_cell.length_c   1.000
_cell.angle_alpha   90.00
_cell.angle_beta   90.00
_cell.angle_gamma   90.00
#
_symmetry.space_group_name_H-M   'P 1'
#
loop_
_entity.id
_entity.type
_entity.pdbx_description
1 polymer ?
#
loop_
_entity_poly.entity_id
_entity_poly.type
_entity_poly.pdbx_seq_one_letter_code
_entity_poly.pdbx_strand_id
1 'polypeptide(L)'
;MANKLKIDFDQLNDTIKDYEKSIDEFETLVNTLTASVDALKNSGWKSAASDAFFKTFDETWKKNIEMHIKILIHLKECLNYAKTEYETLYNSIPSIGNSL
;
A
#
# COMPACT_ATOMS: atom_id res chain seq x y z
N MET A 1 -10.89 -35.60 -9.91
CA MET A 1 -10.47 -34.55 -10.86
C MET A 1 -9.88 -33.42 -10.03
N ALA A 2 -8.55 -33.29 -9.98
CA ALA A 2 -7.93 -32.16 -9.31
C ALA A 2 -8.17 -30.92 -10.18
N ASN A 3 -8.92 -29.94 -9.68
CA ASN A 3 -8.95 -28.60 -10.28
C ASN A 3 -7.51 -28.11 -10.32
N LYS A 4 -6.89 -28.09 -11.51
CA LYS A 4 -5.55 -27.54 -11.70
C LYS A 4 -5.61 -26.08 -11.29
N LEU A 5 -5.05 -25.79 -10.12
CA LEU A 5 -4.85 -24.43 -9.64
C LEU A 5 -3.92 -23.73 -10.64
N LYS A 6 -4.49 -22.92 -11.52
CA LYS A 6 -3.73 -22.11 -12.48
C LYS A 6 -3.61 -20.71 -11.89
N ILE A 7 -2.61 -20.51 -11.03
CA ILE A 7 -2.23 -19.19 -10.54
C ILE A 7 -1.32 -18.56 -11.59
N ASP A 8 -1.65 -17.34 -11.98
CA ASP A 8 -0.77 -16.49 -12.76
C ASP A 8 0.15 -15.72 -11.80
N PHE A 9 1.33 -16.28 -11.55
CA PHE A 9 2.31 -15.68 -10.65
C PHE A 9 2.87 -14.36 -11.19
N ASP A 10 2.89 -14.18 -12.51
CA ASP A 10 3.36 -12.93 -13.13
C ASP A 10 2.36 -11.81 -12.84
N GLN A 11 1.07 -12.06 -13.08
CA GLN A 11 0.01 -11.10 -12.76
C GLN A 11 -0.03 -10.77 -11.26
N LEU A 12 0.18 -11.77 -10.38
CA LEU A 12 0.22 -11.55 -8.93
C LEU A 12 1.43 -10.67 -8.53
N ASN A 13 2.60 -10.94 -9.10
CA ASN A 13 3.81 -10.14 -8.87
C ASN A 13 3.65 -8.70 -9.38
N ASP A 14 3.08 -8.52 -10.56
CA ASP A 14 2.86 -7.19 -11.13
C ASP A 14 1.85 -6.40 -10.30
N THR A 15 0.80 -7.05 -9.80
CA THR A 15 -0.14 -6.42 -8.86
C THR A 15 0.57 -6.00 -7.57
N ILE A 16 1.44 -6.84 -6.99
CA ILE A 16 2.21 -6.47 -5.79
C ILE A 16 3.09 -5.22 -6.04
N LYS A 17 3.73 -5.13 -7.22
CA LYS A 17 4.53 -3.96 -7.62
C LYS A 17 3.67 -2.71 -7.79
N ASP A 18 2.46 -2.84 -8.33
CA ASP A 18 1.54 -1.72 -8.48
C ASP A 18 1.11 -1.15 -7.11
N TYR A 19 0.89 -2.02 -6.13
CA TYR A 19 0.65 -1.61 -4.74
C TYR A 19 1.88 -0.91 -4.14
N GLU A 20 3.07 -1.47 -4.32
CA GLU A 20 4.32 -0.88 -3.84
C GLU A 20 4.54 0.53 -4.41
N LYS A 21 4.42 0.69 -5.73
CA LYS A 21 4.51 1.99 -6.38
C LYS A 21 3.47 2.98 -5.84
N SER A 22 2.22 2.54 -5.67
CA SER A 22 1.15 3.40 -5.15
C SER A 22 1.44 3.85 -3.71
N ILE A 23 1.96 2.97 -2.87
CA ILE A 23 2.38 3.30 -1.49
C ILE A 23 3.47 4.38 -1.52
N ASP A 24 4.52 4.19 -2.33
CA ASP A 24 5.62 5.15 -2.45
C ASP A 24 5.14 6.53 -2.95
N GLU A 25 4.20 6.56 -3.89
CA GLU A 25 3.58 7.79 -4.40
C GLU A 25 2.78 8.50 -3.31
N PHE A 26 1.98 7.78 -2.51
CA PHE A 26 1.24 8.36 -1.39
C PHE A 26 2.15 8.89 -0.28
N GLU A 27 3.22 8.15 0.05
CA GLU A 27 4.22 8.59 1.03
C GLU A 27 4.95 9.86 0.57
N THR A 28 5.33 9.90 -0.71
CA THR A 28 5.96 11.09 -1.30
C THR A 28 4.99 12.28 -1.30
N LEU A 29 3.72 12.05 -1.60
CA LEU A 29 2.68 13.07 -1.61
C LEU A 29 2.47 13.67 -0.22
N VAL A 30 2.30 12.84 0.82
CA VAL A 30 2.04 13.33 2.18
C VAL A 30 3.23 14.11 2.74
N ASN A 31 4.46 13.68 2.41
CA ASN A 31 5.68 14.38 2.80
C ASN A 31 5.77 15.75 2.11
N THR A 32 5.50 15.80 0.81
CA THR A 32 5.51 17.05 0.03
C THR A 32 4.46 18.04 0.52
N LEU A 33 3.24 17.55 0.78
CA LEU A 33 2.16 18.37 1.33
C LEU A 33 2.49 18.89 2.72
N THR A 34 3.03 18.03 3.59
CA THR A 34 3.43 18.43 4.95
C THR A 34 4.48 19.53 4.90
N ALA A 35 5.54 19.37 4.10
CA ALA A 35 6.57 20.39 3.95
C ALA A 35 6.02 21.72 3.40
N SER A 36 5.10 21.66 2.43
CA SER A 36 4.48 22.84 1.85
C SER A 36 3.59 23.58 2.86
N VAL A 37 2.81 22.84 3.65
CA VAL A 37 1.97 23.41 4.71
C VAL A 37 2.82 23.99 5.84
N ASP A 38 3.92 23.33 6.21
CA ASP A 38 4.84 23.85 7.23
C ASP A 38 5.56 25.12 6.77
N ALA A 39 5.95 25.21 5.49
CA ALA A 39 6.45 26.45 4.92
C ALA A 39 5.41 27.59 5.01
N LEU A 40 4.14 27.27 4.76
CA LEU A 40 3.04 28.21 4.82
C LEU A 40 2.70 28.64 6.26
N LYS A 41 2.77 27.74 7.24
CA LYS A 41 2.67 28.05 8.68
C LYS A 41 3.73 29.08 9.11
N ASN A 42 4.89 29.08 8.44
CA ASN A 42 6.00 29.98 8.70
C ASN A 42 5.99 31.26 7.84
N SER A 43 5.10 31.41 6.86
CA SER A 43 5.13 32.49 5.87
C SER A 43 4.46 33.81 6.32
N GLY A 44 4.15 33.95 7.61
CA GLY A 44 3.47 35.12 8.16
C GLY A 44 1.94 35.14 7.96
N TRP A 45 1.36 34.12 7.34
CA TRP A 45 -0.10 33.99 7.23
C TRP A 45 -0.70 33.61 8.59
N LYS A 46 -1.20 34.61 9.32
CA LYS A 46 -1.80 34.46 10.66
C LYS A 46 -3.20 35.06 10.68
N SER A 47 -4.21 34.21 10.53
CA SER A 47 -5.63 34.57 10.51
C SER A 47 -6.49 33.40 10.96
N ALA A 48 -7.75 33.65 11.31
CA ALA A 48 -8.68 32.56 11.62
C ALA A 48 -8.84 31.56 10.45
N ALA A 49 -8.69 32.03 9.21
CA ALA A 49 -8.73 31.18 8.03
C ALA A 49 -7.50 30.26 7.91
N SER A 50 -6.30 30.77 8.23
CA SER A 50 -5.09 29.94 8.24
C SER A 50 -5.16 28.88 9.33
N ASP A 51 -5.66 29.22 10.51
CA ASP A 51 -5.80 28.28 11.63
C ASP A 51 -6.77 27.14 11.27
N ALA A 52 -7.91 27.47 10.65
CA ALA A 52 -8.87 26.48 10.18
C ALA A 52 -8.25 25.58 9.10
N PHE A 53 -7.54 26.16 8.12
CA PHE A 53 -6.88 25.41 7.06
C PHE A 53 -5.83 24.43 7.61
N PHE A 54 -4.93 24.89 8.48
CA PHE A 54 -3.88 24.06 9.07
C PHE A 54 -4.46 22.95 9.94
N LYS A 55 -5.49 23.26 10.72
CA LYS A 55 -6.22 22.26 11.51
C LYS A 55 -6.86 21.20 10.61
N THR A 56 -7.53 21.59 9.53
CA THR A 56 -8.13 20.64 8.58
C THR A 56 -7.06 19.75 7.92
N PHE A 57 -5.92 20.32 7.55
CA PHE A 57 -4.81 19.56 7.01
C PHE A 57 -4.30 18.51 8.01
N ASP A 58 -3.95 18.92 9.23
CA ASP A 58 -3.33 18.07 10.25
C ASP A 58 -4.32 17.03 10.81
N GLU A 59 -5.57 17.41 11.03
CA GLU A 59 -6.55 16.53 11.69
C GLU A 59 -7.35 15.66 10.74
N THR A 60 -7.48 16.04 9.46
CA THR A 60 -8.31 15.32 8.49
C THR A 60 -7.49 14.80 7.32
N TRP A 61 -6.91 15.68 6.49
CA TRP A 61 -6.34 15.27 5.22
C TRP A 61 -5.12 14.36 5.41
N LYS A 62 -4.18 14.75 6.27
CA LYS A 62 -2.98 13.97 6.56
C LYS A 62 -3.34 12.59 7.12
N LYS A 63 -4.21 12.55 8.15
CA LYS A 63 -4.67 11.28 8.75
C LYS A 63 -5.39 10.38 7.75
N ASN A 64 -6.21 10.95 6.87
CA ASN A 64 -6.89 10.18 5.84
C ASN A 64 -5.87 9.57 4.87
N ILE A 65 -4.89 10.33 4.40
CA ILE A 65 -3.84 9.81 3.50
C ILE A 65 -3.04 8.69 4.19
N GLU A 66 -2.60 8.91 5.44
CA GLU A 66 -1.90 7.90 6.24
C GLU A 66 -2.72 6.62 6.44
N MET A 67 -4.04 6.74 6.60
CA MET A 67 -4.94 5.59 6.69
C MET A 67 -5.03 4.83 5.36
N HIS A 68 -5.07 5.52 4.22
CA HIS A 68 -5.06 4.86 2.90
C HIS A 68 -3.74 4.12 2.66
N ILE A 69 -2.61 4.70 3.06
CA ILE A 69 -1.30 4.02 3.01
C ILE A 69 -1.34 2.71 3.80
N LYS A 70 -1.86 2.72 5.03
CA LYS A 70 -2.00 1.51 5.86
C LYS A 70 -2.87 0.43 5.19
N ILE A 71 -3.97 0.82 4.56
CA ILE A 71 -4.84 -0.10 3.83
C ILE A 71 -4.09 -0.73 2.65
N LEU A 72 -3.38 0.08 1.86
CA LEU A 72 -2.60 -0.40 0.72
C LEU A 72 -1.48 -1.37 1.15
N ILE A 73 -0.77 -1.05 2.24
CA ILE A 73 0.25 -1.93 2.82
C ILE A 73 -0.38 -3.27 3.21
N HIS A 74 -1.51 -3.25 3.92
CA HIS A 74 -2.17 -4.47 4.36
C HIS A 74 -2.62 -5.35 3.18
N LEU A 75 -3.19 -4.73 2.14
CA LEU A 75 -3.59 -5.47 0.93
C LEU A 75 -2.38 -6.07 0.20
N LYS A 76 -1.25 -5.34 0.14
CA LYS A 76 0.01 -5.86 -0.39
C LYS A 76 0.52 -7.06 0.42
N GLU A 77 0.44 -7.01 1.74
CA GLU A 77 0.79 -8.13 2.63
C GLU A 77 -0.08 -9.36 2.36
N CYS A 78 -1.39 -9.18 2.18
CA CYS A 78 -2.30 -10.28 1.81
C CYS A 78 -1.91 -10.92 0.47
N LEU A 79 -1.52 -10.12 -0.53
CA LEU A 79 -1.06 -10.63 -1.83
C LEU A 79 0.26 -11.40 -1.72
N ASN A 80 1.20 -10.91 -0.91
CA ASN A 80 2.47 -11.61 -0.63
C ASN A 80 2.23 -12.94 0.11
N TYR A 81 1.30 -12.94 1.07
CA TYR A 81 0.91 -14.16 1.76
C TYR A 81 0.30 -15.18 0.79
N ALA A 82 -0.67 -14.76 -0.03
CA ALA A 82 -1.29 -15.62 -1.04
C ALA A 82 -0.24 -16.18 -2.02
N LYS A 83 0.69 -15.35 -2.49
CA LYS A 83 1.80 -15.80 -3.35
C LYS A 83 2.59 -16.93 -2.69
N THR A 84 2.99 -16.74 -1.44
CA THR A 84 3.78 -17.71 -0.67
C THR A 84 3.06 -19.04 -0.51
N GLU A 85 1.77 -19.02 -0.17
CA GLU A 85 0.94 -20.23 -0.04
C GLU A 85 0.82 -20.97 -1.38
N TYR A 86 0.61 -20.24 -2.47
CA TYR A 86 0.51 -20.83 -3.80
C TYR A 86 1.82 -21.40 -4.31
N GLU A 87 2.95 -20.72 -4.09
CA GLU A 87 4.28 -21.24 -4.41
C GLU A 87 4.58 -22.52 -3.62
N THR A 88 4.24 -22.54 -2.32
CA THR A 88 4.40 -23.72 -1.46
C THR A 88 3.59 -24.90 -1.97
N LEU A 89 2.32 -24.68 -2.31
CA LEU A 89 1.45 -25.72 -2.86
C LEU A 89 1.99 -26.24 -4.20
N TYR A 90 2.38 -25.36 -5.12
CA TYR A 90 2.95 -25.74 -6.41
C TYR A 90 4.21 -26.59 -6.26
N ASN A 91 5.10 -26.20 -5.35
CA ASN A 91 6.35 -26.90 -5.07
C ASN A 91 6.15 -28.25 -4.32
N SER A 92 4.97 -28.48 -3.72
CA SER A 92 4.63 -29.76 -3.08
C SER A 92 4.04 -30.81 -4.04
N ILE A 93 3.61 -30.41 -5.24
CA ILE A 93 3.04 -31.34 -6.24
C ILE A 93 4.06 -32.39 -6.75
N PRO A 94 5.36 -32.07 -6.95
CA PRO A 94 6.36 -33.06 -7.38
C PRO A 94 6.66 -34.16 -6.34
N SER A 95 6.38 -33.98 -5.05
CA SER A 95 6.73 -34.96 -4.00
C SER A 95 5.69 -36.07 -3.79
N ILE A 96 4.47 -35.90 -4.30
CA ILE A 96 3.39 -36.89 -4.16
C ILE A 96 3.41 -37.92 -5.30
N GLY A 97 3.94 -37.56 -6.47
CA GLY A 97 4.00 -38.46 -7.64
C GLY A 97 5.04 -39.58 -7.58
N ASN A 98 6.04 -39.47 -6.69
CA ASN A 98 7.11 -40.46 -6.53
C ASN A 98 6.91 -41.40 -5.32
N SER A 99 5.76 -41.32 -4.63
CA SER A 99 5.44 -42.15 -3.45
C SER A 99 4.29 -43.15 -3.69
N LEU A 100 3.95 -43.43 -4.95
CA LEU A 100 3.01 -44.48 -5.38
C LEU A 100 3.67 -45.45 -6.37
#